data_AF-A0A418MWC3-F1
#
_entry.id   AF-A0A418MWC3-F1
#
_cell.length_a   1.000
_cell.length_b   1.000
_cell.length_c   1.000
_cell.angle_alpha   90.00
_cell.angle_beta   90.00
_cell.angle_gamma   90.00
#
_symmetry.space_group_name_H-M   'P 1'
#
loop_
_entity.id
_entity.type
_entity.pdbx_description
1 polymer ?
#
loop_
_entity_poly.entity_id
_entity_poly.type
_entity_poly.pdbx_seq_one_letter_code
_entity_poly.pdbx_strand_id
1 'polypeptide(L)'
;MFDPTPRGSRRLALSLAAAGALLLAAVGAATPASAAENTIPAVDEIVHSPNLTQIANVPKFGAFATEASYNSDLAFQGNYVFAGNYNGFNIFDVSDPASPQVVSQVVCPGSQGDPSVFGDLLFLAVDAVRSDDSCNSAGGSVANPDHWEGVRIFDISDKSNPQYIKSVRTDCGSHTLTLAPSKDGKDVYVYVQSYGPPANGSGAYCKPPHDKISIIKTPLADPTSSAVVATPVLFPDGGNTNTSGCHDITVYPELDLAAGACMGDGVLMDISDRTNPVILSQVRDTNFAFWHSATFNNAGTKVLFTDELGGGSGAICTANYRTNQGANAIYDIVGTGAGRQLVFKSYFKIPRLNSPRENCVAHNGSLIPAMGRDIMVQAWYQGGISVIDFTDSANPVEIAFWERGPLSETRSILGGSWSTYWHNGYIYSNDIQKGLDVLKLDDPLTNNARAIAFDELNVQTQPSYPACTTILRGKQNGSLTINSGITCMDGVTQNGAIKVNPGAGLIVFNSNLNGSIHAVNASVVSIVESKVNGSVDAIGATIRDSKVNGSVRTS
;
A
#
# COMPACT_ATOMS: atom_id res chain seq x y z
N MET A 1 -90.84 19.56 9.68
CA MET A 1 -91.05 18.28 10.37
C MET A 1 -90.42 18.47 11.75
N PHE A 2 -91.26 18.66 12.76
CA PHE A 2 -90.88 19.11 14.11
C PHE A 2 -90.47 17.91 14.99
N ASP A 3 -89.48 18.14 15.86
CA ASP A 3 -89.22 17.44 17.13
C ASP A 3 -90.52 17.23 17.96
N PRO A 4 -90.63 16.30 18.96
CA PRO A 4 -89.62 16.10 20.02
C PRO A 4 -89.49 14.70 20.70
N THR A 5 -88.40 14.60 21.46
CA THR A 5 -88.04 13.78 22.67
C THR A 5 -89.15 13.54 23.75
N PRO A 6 -88.86 12.95 24.96
CA PRO A 6 -88.25 11.67 25.38
C PRO A 6 -89.04 10.99 26.56
N ARG A 7 -88.57 9.84 27.10
CA ARG A 7 -88.40 9.54 28.56
C ARG A 7 -88.17 8.05 28.84
N GLY A 8 -87.13 7.77 29.64
CA GLY A 8 -86.92 6.47 30.30
C GLY A 8 -85.62 6.50 31.11
N SER A 9 -85.74 6.34 32.43
CA SER A 9 -84.79 6.82 33.46
C SER A 9 -83.93 5.75 34.13
N ARG A 10 -82.72 6.17 34.58
CA ARG A 10 -81.91 5.70 35.74
C ARG A 10 -81.32 4.27 35.62
N ARG A 11 -80.02 4.06 35.85
CA ARG A 11 -79.32 4.23 37.14
C ARG A 11 -77.78 4.28 36.97
N LEU A 12 -77.17 5.04 37.90
CA LEU A 12 -75.75 5.21 38.17
C LEU A 12 -75.03 3.88 38.50
N ALA A 13 -73.85 3.66 37.92
CA ALA A 13 -72.78 2.85 38.51
C ALA A 13 -71.42 3.42 38.06
N LEU A 14 -70.48 3.46 39.00
CA LEU A 14 -69.23 4.22 38.98
C LEU A 14 -68.32 3.92 37.78
N SER A 15 -67.79 4.99 37.17
CA SER A 15 -66.66 4.96 36.25
C SER A 15 -65.33 5.12 37.01
N LEU A 16 -64.65 4.01 37.27
CA LEU A 16 -63.19 3.97 37.36
C LEU A 16 -62.64 3.84 35.94
N ALA A 17 -62.11 4.93 35.39
CA ALA A 17 -61.37 4.88 34.13
C ALA A 17 -59.97 4.29 34.41
N ALA A 18 -59.85 2.98 34.26
CA ALA A 18 -58.57 2.31 34.09
C ALA A 18 -58.08 2.56 32.65
N ALA A 19 -57.13 3.49 32.51
CA ALA A 19 -56.32 3.60 31.30
C ALA A 19 -55.31 2.44 31.30
N GLY A 20 -55.74 1.30 30.77
CA GLY A 20 -54.89 0.14 30.51
C GLY A 20 -54.72 -0.04 29.01
N ALA A 21 -53.56 0.36 28.48
CA ALA A 21 -53.10 -0.08 27.16
C ALA A 21 -51.56 -0.16 27.15
N LEU A 22 -51.10 -1.40 27.29
CA LEU A 22 -49.83 -1.97 26.79
C LEU A 22 -48.53 -1.19 27.02
N LEU A 23 -47.86 -1.54 28.14
CA LEU A 23 -46.41 -1.60 28.21
C LEU A 23 -45.90 -2.71 27.29
N LEU A 24 -45.61 -2.38 26.03
CA LEU A 24 -44.71 -3.17 25.21
C LEU A 24 -43.29 -2.83 25.64
N ALA A 25 -42.69 -3.73 26.40
CA ALA A 25 -41.26 -3.76 26.66
C ALA A 25 -40.51 -3.93 25.33
N ALA A 26 -40.13 -2.81 24.71
CA ALA A 26 -39.07 -2.79 23.74
C ALA A 26 -37.76 -2.95 24.51
N VAL A 27 -37.39 -4.21 24.77
CA VAL A 27 -35.98 -4.56 24.99
C VAL A 27 -35.31 -4.38 23.62
N GLY A 28 -34.94 -3.14 23.34
CA GLY A 28 -33.92 -2.87 22.33
C GLY A 28 -32.66 -3.54 22.83
N ALA A 29 -32.31 -4.67 22.23
CA ALA A 29 -30.96 -5.19 22.30
C ALA A 29 -30.08 -4.14 21.61
N ALA A 30 -29.61 -3.16 22.38
CA ALA A 30 -28.41 -2.43 22.02
C ALA A 30 -27.31 -3.49 21.97
N THR A 31 -26.83 -3.78 20.76
CA THR A 31 -25.58 -4.50 20.58
C THR A 31 -24.50 -3.71 21.34
N PRO A 32 -23.82 -4.29 22.34
CA PRO A 32 -22.74 -3.61 23.02
C PRO A 32 -21.52 -3.72 22.10
N ALA A 33 -21.45 -2.86 21.08
CA ALA A 33 -20.33 -2.84 20.14
C ALA A 33 -19.70 -1.46 19.93
N SER A 34 -20.06 -0.43 20.72
CA SER A 34 -19.47 0.92 20.57
C SER A 34 -18.80 1.50 21.82
N ALA A 35 -18.53 0.68 22.84
CA ALA A 35 -17.83 1.13 24.05
C ALA A 35 -16.33 0.74 24.09
N ALA A 36 -15.86 -0.12 23.18
CA ALA A 36 -14.49 -0.64 23.17
C ALA A 36 -13.51 0.11 22.23
N GLU A 37 -14.01 0.90 21.27
CA GLU A 37 -13.17 1.49 20.19
C GLU A 37 -12.17 2.58 20.62
N ASN A 38 -12.24 3.09 21.86
CA ASN A 38 -11.40 4.19 22.34
C ASN A 38 -10.58 3.86 23.60
N THR A 39 -10.42 2.57 23.92
CA THR A 39 -9.50 2.17 24.99
C THR A 39 -8.11 2.08 24.41
N ILE A 40 -7.20 2.93 24.86
CA ILE A 40 -5.77 2.82 24.50
C ILE A 40 -5.26 1.48 25.04
N PRO A 41 -4.70 0.59 24.20
CA PRO A 41 -4.15 -0.69 24.65
C PRO A 41 -3.00 -0.48 25.65
N ALA A 42 -2.72 -1.48 26.49
CA ALA A 42 -1.55 -1.47 27.35
C ALA A 42 -0.24 -1.51 26.52
N VAL A 43 0.89 -1.25 27.16
CA VAL A 43 2.21 -1.32 26.51
C VAL A 43 2.39 -2.66 25.80
N ASP A 44 2.70 -2.59 24.51
CA ASP A 44 2.88 -3.75 23.62
C ASP A 44 1.65 -4.67 23.46
N GLU A 45 0.48 -4.33 24.03
CA GLU A 45 -0.75 -5.11 23.87
C GLU A 45 -1.21 -5.06 22.41
N ILE A 46 -1.41 -6.23 21.82
CA ILE A 46 -1.91 -6.33 20.45
C ILE A 46 -3.44 -6.34 20.48
N VAL A 47 -4.05 -5.42 19.74
CA VAL A 47 -5.50 -5.36 19.51
C VAL A 47 -5.76 -5.38 18.00
N HIS A 48 -6.73 -6.17 17.57
CA HIS A 48 -7.01 -6.34 16.14
C HIS A 48 -8.46 -6.72 15.88
N SER A 49 -8.90 -6.53 14.65
CA SER A 49 -10.19 -7.04 14.18
C SER A 49 -10.15 -8.58 14.03
N PRO A 50 -11.29 -9.28 14.14
CA PRO A 50 -11.32 -10.75 14.11
C PRO A 50 -10.73 -11.40 12.85
N ASN A 51 -10.70 -10.65 11.74
CA ASN A 51 -10.25 -11.07 10.42
C ASN A 51 -8.77 -10.76 10.12
N LEU A 52 -8.04 -10.00 10.95
CA LEU A 52 -6.62 -9.70 10.73
C LEU A 52 -5.77 -10.18 11.91
N THR A 53 -4.96 -11.21 11.70
CA THR A 53 -4.18 -11.86 12.77
C THR A 53 -2.69 -11.81 12.46
N GLN A 54 -1.88 -11.41 13.44
CA GLN A 54 -0.42 -11.57 13.36
C GLN A 54 -0.05 -13.05 13.48
N ILE A 55 0.69 -13.57 12.49
CA ILE A 55 1.11 -14.98 12.44
C ILE A 55 2.61 -15.16 12.70
N ALA A 56 3.42 -14.13 12.47
CA ALA A 56 4.83 -14.12 12.80
C ALA A 56 5.32 -12.71 13.14
N ASN A 57 6.40 -12.65 13.92
CA ASN A 57 7.21 -11.47 14.16
C ASN A 57 8.68 -11.92 14.15
N VAL A 58 9.53 -11.22 13.40
CA VAL A 58 10.98 -11.36 13.47
C VAL A 58 11.56 -10.07 14.07
N PRO A 59 11.93 -10.07 15.37
CA PRO A 59 12.49 -8.90 16.02
C PRO A 59 13.76 -8.39 15.33
N LYS A 60 14.06 -7.09 15.48
CA LYS A 60 15.36 -6.57 15.05
C LYS A 60 16.50 -7.33 15.73
N PHE A 61 17.55 -7.62 14.97
CA PHE A 61 18.69 -8.43 15.40
C PHE A 61 20.01 -7.89 14.84
N GLY A 62 21.12 -8.41 15.34
CA GLY A 62 22.46 -8.08 14.83
C GLY A 62 22.75 -6.58 14.90
N ALA A 63 23.30 -6.01 13.83
CA ALA A 63 23.65 -4.59 13.73
C ALA A 63 22.43 -3.66 13.77
N PHE A 64 21.21 -4.19 13.60
CA PHE A 64 19.97 -3.41 13.56
C PHE A 64 19.18 -3.48 14.87
N ALA A 65 19.70 -4.16 15.90
CA ALA A 65 18.98 -4.37 17.16
C ALA A 65 18.79 -3.09 18.00
N THR A 66 19.55 -2.02 17.75
CA THR A 66 19.49 -0.80 18.57
C THR A 66 18.25 0.03 18.26
N GLU A 67 17.78 0.81 19.25
CA GLU A 67 16.64 1.72 19.06
C GLU A 67 16.89 2.77 17.97
N ALA A 68 18.15 3.18 17.76
CA ALA A 68 18.53 4.16 16.74
C ALA A 68 18.62 3.56 15.31
N SER A 69 18.59 2.23 15.18
CA SER A 69 18.59 1.53 13.90
C SER A 69 17.14 1.38 13.43
N TYR A 70 16.51 2.47 12.98
CA TYR A 70 15.11 2.45 12.53
C TYR A 70 14.95 1.59 11.28
N ASN A 71 13.96 0.69 11.30
CA ASN A 71 13.51 0.01 10.08
C ASN A 71 12.77 1.00 9.18
N SER A 72 12.79 0.74 7.88
CA SER A 72 12.23 1.60 6.85
C SER A 72 11.50 0.78 5.78
N ASP A 73 11.45 1.21 4.51
CA ASP A 73 10.54 0.60 3.55
C ASP A 73 10.85 -0.88 3.18
N LEU A 74 9.93 -1.52 2.45
CA LEU A 74 9.99 -2.91 2.02
C LEU A 74 9.94 -3.01 0.49
N ALA A 75 10.64 -4.01 -0.04
CA ALA A 75 10.49 -4.48 -1.42
C ALA A 75 10.38 -6.01 -1.45
N PHE A 76 9.84 -6.58 -2.53
CA PHE A 76 9.59 -8.02 -2.62
C PHE A 76 10.07 -8.61 -3.96
N GLN A 77 10.56 -9.85 -3.89
CA GLN A 77 10.82 -10.67 -5.07
C GLN A 77 10.53 -12.14 -4.77
N GLY A 78 9.50 -12.70 -5.39
CA GLY A 78 9.02 -14.06 -5.18
C GLY A 78 8.68 -14.28 -3.71
N ASN A 79 9.42 -15.16 -3.06
CA ASN A 79 9.29 -15.45 -1.63
C ASN A 79 10.27 -14.67 -0.75
N TYR A 80 10.87 -13.58 -1.25
CA TYR A 80 11.82 -12.79 -0.48
C TYR A 80 11.27 -11.41 -0.15
N VAL A 81 11.52 -10.98 1.08
CA VAL A 81 11.27 -9.62 1.56
C VAL A 81 12.61 -8.94 1.78
N PHE A 82 12.79 -7.78 1.17
CA PHE A 82 13.93 -6.88 1.38
C PHE A 82 13.47 -5.79 2.34
N ALA A 83 13.96 -5.80 3.56
CA ALA A 83 13.53 -4.90 4.61
C ALA A 83 14.61 -3.85 4.90
N GLY A 84 14.29 -2.59 4.61
CA GLY A 84 15.15 -1.45 4.84
C GLY A 84 15.39 -1.18 6.32
N ASN A 85 16.56 -0.59 6.60
CA ASN A 85 16.94 -0.06 7.89
C ASN A 85 17.91 1.12 7.69
N TYR A 86 17.95 2.06 8.62
CA TYR A 86 18.87 3.21 8.56
C TYR A 86 20.35 2.78 8.50
N ASN A 87 20.65 1.55 8.95
CA ASN A 87 21.98 0.95 8.89
C ASN A 87 22.20 -0.03 7.72
N GLY A 88 21.26 -0.22 6.80
CA GLY A 88 21.37 -1.13 5.66
C GLY A 88 20.06 -1.84 5.33
N PHE A 89 20.08 -3.15 5.10
CA PHE A 89 18.85 -3.93 4.88
C PHE A 89 19.02 -5.41 5.28
N ASN A 90 17.90 -6.06 5.56
CA ASN A 90 17.82 -7.51 5.73
C ASN A 90 17.14 -8.14 4.50
N ILE A 91 17.52 -9.37 4.17
CA ILE A 91 16.76 -10.23 3.26
C ILE A 91 16.15 -11.37 4.07
N PHE A 92 14.84 -11.56 3.95
CA PHE A 92 14.11 -12.66 4.54
C PHE A 92 13.54 -13.57 3.47
N ASP A 93 13.58 -14.88 3.70
CA ASP A 93 12.81 -15.88 2.97
C ASP A 93 11.47 -16.08 3.71
N VAL A 94 10.37 -15.83 3.01
CA VAL A 94 8.99 -15.95 3.49
C VAL A 94 8.21 -17.03 2.72
N SER A 95 8.90 -18.04 2.19
CA SER A 95 8.28 -19.22 1.60
C SER A 95 7.36 -19.97 2.58
N ASP A 96 7.68 -19.92 3.88
CA ASP A 96 6.74 -20.14 4.97
C ASP A 96 6.48 -18.82 5.73
N PRO A 97 5.37 -18.12 5.45
CA PRO A 97 5.02 -16.86 6.11
C PRO A 97 4.79 -16.98 7.62
N ALA A 98 4.53 -18.18 8.14
CA ALA A 98 4.42 -18.42 9.59
C ALA A 98 5.78 -18.62 10.26
N SER A 99 6.85 -18.82 9.49
CA SER A 99 8.22 -18.94 9.99
C SER A 99 9.25 -18.29 9.04
N PRO A 100 9.24 -16.96 8.89
CA PRO A 100 10.23 -16.26 8.07
C PRO A 100 11.66 -16.55 8.50
N GLN A 101 12.54 -16.78 7.53
CA GLN A 101 13.96 -17.08 7.78
C GLN A 101 14.84 -15.91 7.35
N VAL A 102 15.82 -15.55 8.18
CA VAL A 102 16.85 -14.56 7.80
C VAL A 102 17.78 -15.20 6.78
N VAL A 103 17.93 -14.57 5.62
CA VAL A 103 18.87 -15.00 4.57
C VAL A 103 20.20 -14.26 4.73
N SER A 104 20.15 -12.94 4.87
CA SER A 104 21.33 -12.09 5.05
C SER A 104 20.98 -10.78 5.74
N GLN A 105 21.99 -10.18 6.39
CA GLN A 105 21.94 -8.82 6.92
C GLN A 105 23.10 -8.03 6.33
N VAL A 106 22.79 -7.02 5.51
CA VAL A 106 23.77 -6.17 4.84
C VAL A 106 23.89 -4.87 5.61
N VAL A 107 25.03 -4.67 6.29
CA VAL A 107 25.31 -3.46 7.05
C VAL A 107 25.95 -2.43 6.14
N CYS A 108 25.20 -1.39 5.79
CA CYS A 108 25.65 -0.30 4.94
C CYS A 108 24.99 1.03 5.35
N PRO A 109 25.50 1.68 6.42
CA PRO A 109 24.83 2.83 7.02
C PRO A 109 24.68 4.01 6.06
N GLY A 110 23.50 4.64 6.11
CA GLY A 110 23.13 5.71 5.19
C GLY A 110 21.93 6.54 5.62
N SER A 111 21.18 6.13 6.65
CA SER A 111 19.86 6.67 6.99
C SER A 111 18.84 6.55 5.85
N GLN A 112 17.57 6.63 6.23
CA GLN A 112 16.42 6.11 5.49
C GLN A 112 16.57 4.64 5.11
N GLY A 113 17.39 4.30 4.12
CA GLY A 113 17.64 2.92 3.72
C GLY A 113 16.44 2.24 3.06
N ASP A 114 15.58 3.01 2.38
CA ASP A 114 14.46 2.47 1.60
C ASP A 114 14.99 1.66 0.41
N PRO A 115 14.60 0.37 0.28
CA PRO A 115 15.02 -0.48 -0.81
C PRO A 115 14.03 -0.44 -1.98
N SER A 116 14.54 -0.62 -3.20
CA SER A 116 13.74 -1.10 -4.34
C SER A 116 14.52 -2.17 -5.11
N VAL A 117 13.83 -3.16 -5.65
CA VAL A 117 14.43 -4.28 -6.39
C VAL A 117 13.97 -4.33 -7.84
N PHE A 118 14.85 -4.73 -8.75
CA PHE A 118 14.49 -4.98 -10.14
C PHE A 118 15.40 -6.05 -10.74
N GLY A 119 14.85 -7.24 -10.95
CA GLY A 119 15.65 -8.42 -11.32
C GLY A 119 16.73 -8.68 -10.28
N ASP A 120 17.98 -8.78 -10.70
CA ASP A 120 19.11 -9.04 -9.79
C ASP A 120 19.68 -7.77 -9.14
N LEU A 121 18.98 -6.63 -9.19
CA LEU A 121 19.46 -5.37 -8.62
C LEU A 121 18.63 -4.93 -7.42
N LEU A 122 19.30 -4.39 -6.40
CA LEU A 122 18.70 -3.62 -5.31
C LEU A 122 19.27 -2.21 -5.28
N PHE A 123 18.40 -1.22 -5.22
CA PHE A 123 18.69 0.19 -5.04
C PHE A 123 18.39 0.58 -3.61
N LEU A 124 19.33 1.21 -2.91
CA LEU A 124 19.20 1.61 -1.52
C LEU A 124 19.38 3.12 -1.38
N ALA A 125 18.37 3.77 -0.81
CA ALA A 125 18.39 5.20 -0.51
C ALA A 125 19.41 5.54 0.59
N VAL A 126 20.13 6.66 0.44
CA VAL A 126 21.05 7.22 1.43
C VAL A 126 20.70 8.69 1.65
N ASP A 127 20.10 8.96 2.81
CA ASP A 127 19.62 10.28 3.22
C ASP A 127 20.42 10.89 4.39
N ALA A 128 21.66 10.44 4.55
CA ALA A 128 22.61 11.06 5.46
C ALA A 128 23.97 11.11 4.81
N VAL A 129 24.52 12.33 4.74
CA VAL A 129 25.87 12.58 4.24
C VAL A 129 26.89 11.65 4.90
N ARG A 130 27.70 11.00 4.06
CA ARG A 130 28.77 10.07 4.42
C ARG A 130 30.13 10.66 4.06
N SER A 131 31.16 10.20 4.77
CA SER A 131 32.55 10.59 4.47
C SER A 131 33.05 10.08 3.12
N ASP A 132 32.55 8.94 2.68
CA ASP A 132 32.77 8.33 1.35
C ASP A 132 31.56 7.46 0.98
N ASP A 133 31.58 6.83 -0.20
CA ASP A 133 30.46 6.04 -0.71
C ASP A 133 30.41 4.59 -0.17
N SER A 134 31.44 4.14 0.56
CA SER A 134 31.54 2.77 1.06
C SER A 134 30.58 2.49 2.22
N CYS A 135 30.29 1.21 2.46
CA CYS A 135 29.53 0.77 3.64
C CYS A 135 30.31 0.94 4.97
N ASN A 136 31.61 1.21 4.91
CA ASN A 136 32.44 1.48 6.09
C ASN A 136 32.58 2.98 6.40
N SER A 137 31.95 3.84 5.59
CA SER A 137 31.96 5.29 5.77
C SER A 137 31.54 5.69 7.19
N ALA A 138 32.12 6.75 7.71
CA ALA A 138 31.62 7.48 8.88
C ALA A 138 30.59 8.56 8.48
N GLY A 139 29.90 9.13 9.46
CA GLY A 139 29.03 10.30 9.25
C GLY A 139 29.81 11.48 8.65
N GLY A 140 29.19 12.14 7.68
CA GLY A 140 29.76 13.24 6.92
C GLY A 140 29.15 14.60 7.25
N SER A 141 29.24 15.51 6.28
CA SER A 141 28.80 16.90 6.41
C SER A 141 28.52 17.45 5.03
N VAL A 142 27.32 18.02 4.85
CA VAL A 142 26.89 18.62 3.58
C VAL A 142 27.78 19.79 3.17
N ALA A 143 28.51 20.41 4.10
CA ALA A 143 29.43 21.50 3.83
C ALA A 143 30.77 21.05 3.21
N ASN A 144 31.07 19.74 3.22
CA ASN A 144 32.27 19.20 2.60
C ASN A 144 31.94 18.71 1.16
N PRO A 145 32.55 19.27 0.10
CA PRO A 145 32.30 18.84 -1.27
C PRO A 145 32.73 17.40 -1.57
N ASP A 146 33.68 16.85 -0.81
CA ASP A 146 34.21 15.50 -1.03
C ASP A 146 33.34 14.40 -0.39
N HIS A 147 32.43 14.78 0.51
CA HIS A 147 31.51 13.85 1.14
C HIS A 147 30.38 13.42 0.19
N TRP A 148 29.75 12.29 0.50
CA TRP A 148 28.88 11.55 -0.43
C TRP A 148 27.51 11.25 0.16
N GLU A 149 26.48 11.30 -0.67
CA GLU A 149 25.13 10.78 -0.44
C GLU A 149 24.45 10.53 -1.80
N GLY A 150 23.40 9.71 -1.83
CA GLY A 150 22.70 9.36 -3.07
C GLY A 150 22.11 7.96 -3.01
N VAL A 151 22.39 7.14 -4.03
CA VAL A 151 21.85 5.78 -4.14
C VAL A 151 23.00 4.78 -4.22
N ARG A 152 22.90 3.70 -3.44
CA ARG A 152 23.77 2.51 -3.57
C ARG A 152 23.04 1.42 -4.34
N ILE A 153 23.78 0.70 -5.17
CA ILE A 153 23.27 -0.38 -6.01
C ILE A 153 24.01 -1.67 -5.66
N PHE A 154 23.22 -2.71 -5.38
CA PHE A 154 23.70 -4.04 -5.06
C PHE A 154 23.24 -5.04 -6.13
N ASP A 155 24.11 -5.98 -6.47
CA ASP A 155 23.73 -7.24 -7.11
C ASP A 155 23.21 -8.20 -6.04
N ILE A 156 21.98 -8.68 -6.22
CA ILE A 156 21.23 -9.58 -5.33
C ILE A 156 20.88 -10.91 -6.01
N SER A 157 21.59 -11.28 -7.08
CA SER A 157 21.47 -12.60 -7.72
C SER A 157 21.70 -13.74 -6.72
N ASP A 158 22.69 -13.57 -5.83
CA ASP A 158 22.85 -14.35 -4.60
C ASP A 158 22.36 -13.56 -3.39
N LYS A 159 21.13 -13.86 -2.95
CA LYS A 159 20.47 -13.22 -1.80
C LYS A 159 21.17 -13.50 -0.47
N SER A 160 21.97 -14.56 -0.37
CA SER A 160 22.78 -14.86 0.82
C SER A 160 24.04 -14.01 0.91
N ASN A 161 24.47 -13.44 -0.22
CA ASN A 161 25.67 -12.62 -0.31
C ASN A 161 25.50 -11.45 -1.30
N PRO A 162 24.63 -10.45 -1.01
CA PRO A 162 24.49 -9.27 -1.86
C PRO A 162 25.82 -8.53 -2.07
N GLN A 163 26.13 -8.17 -3.31
CA GLN A 163 27.38 -7.50 -3.67
C GLN A 163 27.14 -6.02 -3.93
N TYR A 164 27.85 -5.13 -3.25
CA TYR A 164 27.88 -3.71 -3.61
C TYR A 164 28.60 -3.56 -4.95
N ILE A 165 27.90 -3.06 -5.98
CA ILE A 165 28.49 -2.91 -7.32
C ILE A 165 28.66 -1.44 -7.76
N LYS A 166 27.85 -0.51 -7.23
CA LYS A 166 27.87 0.89 -7.69
C LYS A 166 27.26 1.84 -6.67
N SER A 167 27.77 3.06 -6.63
CA SER A 167 27.12 4.24 -6.04
C SER A 167 26.80 5.26 -7.13
N VAL A 168 25.73 6.01 -6.93
CA VAL A 168 25.44 7.20 -7.73
C VAL A 168 25.18 8.35 -6.77
N ARG A 169 26.06 9.34 -6.81
CA ARG A 169 25.90 10.57 -6.02
C ARG A 169 24.77 11.42 -6.60
N THR A 170 23.99 12.04 -5.72
CA THR A 170 22.99 13.07 -6.08
C THR A 170 23.27 14.35 -5.31
N ASP A 171 22.64 15.46 -5.69
CA ASP A 171 22.89 16.76 -5.08
C ASP A 171 22.41 16.85 -3.63
N CYS A 172 21.38 16.09 -3.22
CA CYS A 172 20.78 16.18 -1.88
C CYS A 172 20.44 14.80 -1.32
N GLY A 173 21.26 13.79 -1.63
CA GLY A 173 21.00 12.42 -1.21
C GLY A 173 19.76 11.82 -1.87
N SER A 174 19.28 10.74 -1.26
CA SER A 174 18.05 10.05 -1.62
C SER A 174 17.29 9.81 -0.32
N HIS A 175 16.19 10.53 -0.12
CA HIS A 175 15.27 10.26 0.97
C HIS A 175 14.50 8.98 0.64
N THR A 176 13.68 9.00 -0.40
CA THR A 176 13.12 7.78 -1.00
C THR A 176 13.57 7.64 -2.46
N LEU A 177 13.26 6.49 -3.06
CA LEU A 177 13.50 6.26 -4.47
C LEU A 177 12.40 5.38 -5.06
N THR A 178 12.09 5.62 -6.33
CA THR A 178 11.08 4.85 -7.07
C THR A 178 11.60 4.47 -8.45
N LEU A 179 11.34 3.24 -8.87
CA LEU A 179 11.78 2.74 -10.16
C LEU A 179 10.75 3.06 -11.24
N ALA A 180 11.21 3.52 -12.40
CA ALA A 180 10.40 3.74 -13.58
C ALA A 180 11.01 2.97 -14.76
N PRO A 181 10.71 1.67 -14.92
CA PRO A 181 11.30 0.85 -15.98
C PRO A 181 11.04 1.42 -17.38
N SER A 182 12.02 1.21 -18.27
CA SER A 182 11.88 1.50 -19.70
C SER A 182 10.88 0.55 -20.36
N LYS A 183 10.19 1.02 -21.40
CA LYS A 183 9.22 0.20 -22.14
C LYS A 183 9.85 -0.96 -22.92
N ASP A 184 11.12 -0.84 -23.31
CA ASP A 184 11.85 -1.90 -24.01
C ASP A 184 12.57 -2.86 -23.06
N GLY A 185 12.46 -2.63 -21.74
CA GLY A 185 13.00 -3.51 -20.70
C GLY A 185 14.53 -3.56 -20.65
N LYS A 186 15.24 -2.59 -21.24
CA LYS A 186 16.72 -2.59 -21.24
C LYS A 186 17.32 -1.75 -20.13
N ASP A 187 16.57 -0.74 -19.69
CA ASP A 187 16.98 0.21 -18.67
C ASP A 187 15.92 0.28 -17.55
N VAL A 188 16.37 0.53 -16.33
CA VAL A 188 15.51 1.01 -15.25
C VAL A 188 15.93 2.43 -14.87
N TYR A 189 14.96 3.35 -14.82
CA TYR A 189 15.20 4.69 -14.30
C TYR A 189 14.88 4.71 -12.82
N VAL A 190 15.68 5.41 -12.02
CA VAL A 190 15.43 5.62 -10.59
C VAL A 190 15.10 7.09 -10.42
N TYR A 191 13.86 7.38 -10.03
CA TYR A 191 13.46 8.71 -9.61
C TYR A 191 13.88 8.84 -8.16
N VAL A 192 14.84 9.71 -7.90
CA VAL A 192 15.36 9.99 -6.56
C VAL A 192 14.55 11.14 -5.98
N GLN A 193 13.85 10.86 -4.89
CA GLN A 193 13.15 11.85 -4.10
C GLN A 193 14.07 12.33 -2.99
N SER A 194 14.32 13.63 -2.95
CA SER A 194 15.03 14.29 -1.86
C SER A 194 14.44 15.66 -1.65
N TYR A 195 14.50 16.13 -0.41
CA TYR A 195 13.98 17.43 -0.01
C TYR A 195 14.81 18.04 1.11
N GLY A 196 14.49 19.28 1.49
CA GLY A 196 15.10 19.91 2.65
C GLY A 196 16.59 20.29 2.48
N PRO A 197 17.00 20.98 1.39
CA PRO A 197 18.34 21.54 1.31
C PRO A 197 18.62 22.47 2.51
N PRO A 198 19.88 22.64 2.94
CA PRO A 198 20.20 23.55 4.03
C PRO A 198 19.68 24.97 3.77
N ALA A 199 18.76 25.44 4.61
CA ALA A 199 18.03 26.69 4.39
C ALA A 199 18.93 27.94 4.32
N ASN A 200 20.09 27.90 4.98
CA ASN A 200 21.10 28.96 4.93
C ASN A 200 22.03 28.89 3.70
N GLY A 201 21.78 27.95 2.77
CA GLY A 201 22.58 27.72 1.59
C GLY A 201 23.99 27.19 1.87
N SER A 202 24.23 26.62 3.06
CA SER A 202 25.57 26.17 3.49
C SER A 202 26.03 24.84 2.87
N GLY A 203 25.14 24.06 2.25
CA GLY A 203 25.51 22.80 1.60
C GLY A 203 26.47 23.04 0.43
N ALA A 204 27.54 22.27 0.28
CA ALA A 204 28.51 22.46 -0.79
C ALA A 204 27.93 22.13 -2.18
N TYR A 205 26.98 21.20 -2.23
CA TYR A 205 26.37 20.67 -3.45
C TYR A 205 24.82 20.69 -3.38
N CYS A 206 24.22 20.36 -2.22
CA CYS A 206 22.78 20.53 -1.99
C CYS A 206 22.42 22.01 -1.74
N LYS A 207 21.78 22.69 -2.71
CA LYS A 207 21.49 24.13 -2.66
C LYS A 207 20.01 24.43 -2.92
N PRO A 208 19.40 25.41 -2.21
CA PRO A 208 18.12 25.97 -2.61
C PRO A 208 18.20 26.80 -3.92
N PRO A 209 17.12 26.89 -4.71
CA PRO A 209 15.89 26.11 -4.58
C PRO A 209 16.15 24.64 -4.94
N HIS A 210 15.51 23.72 -4.21
CA HIS A 210 15.49 22.29 -4.55
C HIS A 210 14.06 21.93 -4.90
N ASP A 211 13.70 22.09 -6.17
CA ASP A 211 12.35 21.94 -6.73
C ASP A 211 12.35 20.90 -7.87
N LYS A 212 13.31 19.98 -7.79
CA LYS A 212 13.67 19.01 -8.83
C LYS A 212 13.69 17.59 -8.27
N ILE A 213 13.67 16.61 -9.17
CA ILE A 213 14.07 15.23 -8.87
C ILE A 213 15.37 14.91 -9.59
N SER A 214 16.19 14.02 -9.04
CA SER A 214 17.31 13.44 -9.79
C SER A 214 16.87 12.14 -10.42
N ILE A 215 17.17 11.94 -11.70
CA ILE A 215 16.82 10.73 -12.44
C ILE A 215 18.10 9.99 -12.78
N ILE A 216 18.28 8.82 -12.18
CA ILE A 216 19.38 7.91 -12.49
C ILE A 216 18.91 6.96 -13.57
N LYS A 217 19.74 6.74 -14.59
CA LYS A 217 19.54 5.65 -15.55
C LYS A 217 20.45 4.49 -15.20
N THR A 218 19.89 3.29 -15.12
CA THR A 218 20.63 2.04 -14.88
C THR A 218 20.38 1.07 -16.03
N PRO A 219 21.36 0.90 -16.94
CA PRO A 219 21.30 -0.14 -17.97
C PRO A 219 21.40 -1.52 -17.32
N LEU A 220 20.45 -2.42 -17.61
CA LEU A 220 20.41 -3.74 -16.97
C LEU A 220 21.57 -4.65 -17.40
N ALA A 221 22.09 -4.44 -18.61
CA ALA A 221 23.23 -5.18 -19.13
C ALA A 221 24.59 -4.68 -18.58
N ASP A 222 24.64 -3.45 -18.05
CA ASP A 222 25.83 -2.89 -17.38
C ASP A 222 25.40 -1.93 -16.25
N PRO A 223 24.99 -2.47 -15.10
CA PRO A 223 24.53 -1.65 -13.98
C PRO A 223 25.63 -0.79 -13.36
N THR A 224 26.91 -1.06 -13.64
CA THR A 224 28.03 -0.25 -13.14
C THR A 224 28.15 1.09 -13.86
N SER A 225 27.52 1.22 -15.03
CA SER A 225 27.43 2.45 -15.81
C SER A 225 26.37 3.44 -15.31
N SER A 226 25.61 3.10 -14.26
CA SER A 226 24.56 3.97 -13.73
C SER A 226 25.03 5.37 -13.40
N ALA A 227 24.24 6.37 -13.78
CA ALA A 227 24.53 7.78 -13.57
C ALA A 227 23.24 8.61 -13.55
N VAL A 228 23.30 9.79 -12.92
CA VAL A 228 22.26 10.82 -13.07
C VAL A 228 22.23 11.30 -14.52
N VAL A 229 21.10 11.16 -15.20
CA VAL A 229 20.91 11.56 -16.60
C VAL A 229 20.04 12.80 -16.77
N ALA A 230 19.22 13.12 -15.77
CA ALA A 230 18.36 14.29 -15.79
C ALA A 230 18.08 14.80 -14.37
N THR A 231 17.83 16.10 -14.25
CA THR A 231 17.44 16.78 -13.01
C THR A 231 16.27 17.74 -13.25
N PRO A 232 15.12 17.24 -13.75
CA PRO A 232 14.00 18.09 -14.14
C PRO A 232 13.45 18.85 -12.93
N VAL A 233 13.25 20.16 -13.11
CA VAL A 233 12.52 21.00 -12.17
C VAL A 233 11.04 20.71 -12.33
N LEU A 234 10.40 20.23 -11.26
CA LEU A 234 8.98 19.89 -11.27
C LEU A 234 8.12 21.15 -11.13
N PHE A 235 8.60 22.17 -10.41
CA PHE A 235 7.83 23.39 -10.13
C PHE A 235 8.53 24.67 -10.65
N PRO A 236 8.72 24.82 -11.98
CA PRO A 236 9.51 25.92 -12.54
C PRO A 236 8.90 27.30 -12.30
N ASP A 237 7.59 27.38 -12.12
CA ASP A 237 6.86 28.62 -11.79
C ASP A 237 6.71 28.85 -10.27
N GLY A 238 7.34 28.00 -9.45
CA GLY A 238 7.29 28.03 -7.99
C GLY A 238 6.23 27.10 -7.39
N GLY A 239 6.66 26.15 -6.57
CA GLY A 239 5.79 25.28 -5.76
C GLY A 239 5.12 26.03 -4.60
N ASN A 240 4.46 25.30 -3.70
CA ASN A 240 4.02 25.86 -2.42
C ASN A 240 5.26 26.37 -1.64
N THR A 241 5.11 27.36 -0.74
CA THR A 241 6.24 27.94 0.01
C THR A 241 7.00 26.91 0.86
N ASN A 242 6.36 25.78 1.18
CA ASN A 242 6.94 24.68 1.95
C ASN A 242 7.42 23.53 1.05
N THR A 243 7.23 23.61 -0.26
CA THR A 243 7.66 22.59 -1.22
C THR A 243 9.14 22.80 -1.52
N SER A 244 9.95 21.79 -1.19
CA SER A 244 11.39 21.78 -1.43
C SER A 244 11.87 20.46 -2.00
N GLY A 245 11.02 19.82 -2.80
CA GLY A 245 11.22 18.50 -3.39
C GLY A 245 9.97 17.64 -3.22
N CYS A 246 9.95 16.50 -3.89
CA CYS A 246 8.97 15.47 -3.58
C CYS A 246 9.47 14.59 -2.44
N HIS A 247 8.58 14.19 -1.53
CA HIS A 247 8.90 13.21 -0.50
C HIS A 247 8.83 11.82 -1.10
N ASP A 248 7.67 11.41 -1.61
CA ASP A 248 7.50 10.18 -2.39
C ASP A 248 6.92 10.47 -3.76
N ILE A 249 7.27 9.59 -4.71
CA ILE A 249 6.60 9.51 -6.01
C ILE A 249 6.20 8.06 -6.22
N THR A 250 4.92 7.82 -6.47
CA THR A 250 4.44 6.53 -6.96
C THR A 250 4.31 6.61 -8.47
N VAL A 251 4.99 5.73 -9.20
CA VAL A 251 4.82 5.60 -10.64
C VAL A 251 3.87 4.45 -10.96
N TYR A 252 3.14 4.61 -12.07
CA TYR A 252 2.31 3.59 -12.68
C TYR A 252 2.87 3.34 -14.10
N PRO A 253 3.85 2.43 -14.26
CA PRO A 253 4.60 2.30 -15.51
C PRO A 253 3.75 1.95 -16.73
N GLU A 254 2.74 1.09 -16.59
CA GLU A 254 1.85 0.70 -17.70
C GLU A 254 1.06 1.88 -18.26
N LEU A 255 0.64 2.82 -17.39
CA LEU A 255 -0.16 3.97 -17.78
C LEU A 255 0.67 5.21 -18.12
N ASP A 256 1.99 5.14 -17.97
CA ASP A 256 2.90 6.30 -18.06
C ASP A 256 2.48 7.45 -17.15
N LEU A 257 1.96 7.14 -15.96
CA LEU A 257 1.56 8.13 -14.96
C LEU A 257 2.45 8.04 -13.73
N ALA A 258 2.55 9.15 -12.99
CA ALA A 258 3.09 9.17 -11.64
C ALA A 258 2.32 10.15 -10.76
N ALA A 259 2.22 9.84 -9.47
CA ALA A 259 1.66 10.72 -8.47
C ALA A 259 2.77 11.09 -7.48
N GLY A 260 3.05 12.38 -7.36
CA GLY A 260 4.07 12.92 -6.46
C GLY A 260 3.43 13.59 -5.25
N ALA A 261 3.88 13.23 -4.06
CA ALA A 261 3.53 13.88 -2.82
C ALA A 261 4.72 14.75 -2.40
N CYS A 262 4.60 16.07 -2.57
CA CYS A 262 5.74 16.97 -2.60
C CYS A 262 5.72 18.00 -1.49
N MET A 263 5.57 17.51 -0.25
CA MET A 263 5.49 18.27 1.00
C MET A 263 4.31 19.24 1.06
N GLY A 264 4.22 20.24 0.17
CA GLY A 264 3.14 21.22 0.11
C GLY A 264 2.19 21.06 -1.09
N ASP A 265 2.51 20.16 -2.02
CA ASP A 265 1.75 19.94 -3.26
C ASP A 265 1.53 18.44 -3.52
N GLY A 266 0.33 18.07 -3.96
CA GLY A 266 0.06 16.79 -4.60
C GLY A 266 0.02 16.97 -6.12
N VAL A 267 0.78 16.16 -6.86
CA VAL A 267 0.89 16.28 -8.32
C VAL A 267 0.58 14.98 -9.04
N LEU A 268 -0.06 15.09 -10.19
CA LEU A 268 -0.18 14.03 -11.19
C LEU A 268 0.74 14.38 -12.35
N MET A 269 1.54 13.41 -12.80
CA MET A 269 2.55 13.59 -13.84
C MET A 269 2.36 12.59 -14.98
N ASP A 270 2.64 13.03 -16.20
CA ASP A 270 2.96 12.18 -17.34
C ASP A 270 4.45 11.84 -17.26
N ILE A 271 4.77 10.55 -17.36
CA ILE A 271 6.16 10.07 -17.34
C ILE A 271 6.53 9.32 -18.62
N SER A 272 5.75 9.44 -19.70
CA SER A 272 5.98 8.73 -20.97
C SER A 272 7.40 8.89 -21.51
N ASP A 273 8.02 10.04 -21.28
CA ASP A 273 9.46 10.23 -21.25
C ASP A 273 9.98 10.11 -19.80
N ARG A 274 10.68 9.01 -19.51
CA ARG A 274 11.22 8.72 -18.17
C ARG A 274 12.28 9.72 -17.70
N THR A 275 12.78 10.59 -18.57
CA THR A 275 13.78 11.62 -18.21
C THR A 275 13.19 13.03 -18.11
N ASN A 276 11.92 13.20 -18.50
CA ASN A 276 11.24 14.48 -18.54
C ASN A 276 9.77 14.34 -18.08
N PRO A 277 9.53 14.10 -16.78
CA PRO A 277 8.18 14.08 -16.21
C PRO A 277 7.50 15.45 -16.37
N VAL A 278 6.21 15.44 -16.72
CA VAL A 278 5.41 16.65 -16.95
C VAL A 278 4.22 16.66 -16.01
N ILE A 279 4.04 17.73 -15.21
CA ILE A 279 2.88 17.90 -14.35
C ILE A 279 1.61 18.09 -15.22
N LEU A 280 0.63 17.22 -15.01
CA LEU A 280 -0.71 17.26 -15.61
C LEU A 280 -1.71 18.01 -14.73
N SER A 281 -1.61 17.79 -13.41
CA SER A 281 -2.50 18.35 -12.41
C SER A 281 -1.75 18.58 -11.11
N GLN A 282 -2.10 19.64 -10.40
CA GLN A 282 -1.54 19.99 -9.10
C GLN A 282 -2.66 20.37 -8.15
N VAL A 283 -2.61 19.89 -6.92
CA VAL A 283 -3.57 20.18 -5.87
C VAL A 283 -2.85 20.59 -4.58
N ARG A 284 -3.54 21.41 -3.79
CA ARG A 284 -3.13 21.81 -2.44
C ARG A 284 -4.33 21.65 -1.53
N ASP A 285 -4.07 21.35 -0.28
CA ASP A 285 -5.10 21.15 0.74
C ASP A 285 -4.68 21.85 2.03
N THR A 286 -5.54 22.73 2.54
CA THR A 286 -5.27 23.46 3.79
C THR A 286 -5.30 22.58 5.03
N ASN A 287 -5.82 21.36 4.93
CA ASN A 287 -5.80 20.37 5.99
C ASN A 287 -4.51 19.53 5.98
N PHE A 288 -3.79 19.50 4.85
CA PHE A 288 -2.52 18.80 4.73
C PHE A 288 -1.39 19.69 5.23
N ALA A 289 -0.57 19.14 6.11
CA ALA A 289 0.66 19.79 6.55
C ALA A 289 1.88 19.23 5.82
N PHE A 290 1.83 17.96 5.42
CA PHE A 290 2.96 17.31 4.76
C PHE A 290 2.46 16.23 3.79
N TRP A 291 2.42 16.54 2.50
CA TRP A 291 2.15 15.58 1.43
C TRP A 291 3.29 14.56 1.38
N HIS A 292 3.00 13.35 1.86
CA HIS A 292 4.01 12.33 2.11
C HIS A 292 4.09 11.28 1.01
N SER A 293 3.00 10.55 0.76
CA SER A 293 2.95 9.48 -0.24
C SER A 293 1.64 9.43 -1.02
N ALA A 294 1.64 8.61 -2.08
CA ALA A 294 0.51 8.46 -3.01
C ALA A 294 0.30 7.00 -3.42
N THR A 295 -0.94 6.60 -3.67
CA THR A 295 -1.28 5.27 -4.18
C THR A 295 -2.40 5.38 -5.20
N PHE A 296 -2.20 4.82 -6.40
CA PHE A 296 -3.29 4.75 -7.39
C PHE A 296 -4.21 3.59 -7.06
N ASN A 297 -5.48 3.68 -7.44
CA ASN A 297 -6.25 2.44 -7.61
C ASN A 297 -5.76 1.67 -8.84
N ASN A 298 -6.11 0.38 -8.96
CA ASN A 298 -5.61 -0.46 -10.05
C ASN A 298 -6.05 0.05 -11.44
N ALA A 299 -7.20 0.71 -11.55
CA ALA A 299 -7.65 1.28 -12.83
C ALA A 299 -6.91 2.57 -13.24
N GLY A 300 -6.08 3.15 -12.35
CA GLY A 300 -5.44 4.46 -12.59
C GLY A 300 -6.45 5.60 -12.73
N THR A 301 -7.61 5.49 -12.06
CA THR A 301 -8.69 6.47 -12.08
C THR A 301 -8.82 7.25 -10.77
N LYS A 302 -8.03 6.91 -9.75
CA LYS A 302 -8.02 7.55 -8.44
C LYS A 302 -6.60 7.61 -7.90
N VAL A 303 -6.34 8.58 -7.04
CA VAL A 303 -5.13 8.65 -6.20
C VAL A 303 -5.54 8.91 -4.76
N LEU A 304 -4.99 8.13 -3.84
CA LEU A 304 -5.02 8.41 -2.42
C LEU A 304 -3.67 9.04 -2.05
N PHE A 305 -3.69 10.22 -1.46
CA PHE A 305 -2.51 10.89 -0.89
C PHE A 305 -2.55 10.83 0.64
N THR A 306 -1.38 10.76 1.27
CA THR A 306 -1.23 10.72 2.73
C THR A 306 -0.70 12.07 3.25
N ASP A 307 -1.30 12.57 4.34
CA ASP A 307 -0.80 13.70 5.11
C ASP A 307 -0.03 13.19 6.33
N GLU A 308 1.29 13.36 6.33
CA GLU A 308 2.16 12.99 7.44
C GLU A 308 2.35 14.17 8.40
N LEU A 309 1.23 14.77 8.83
CA LEU A 309 1.22 15.81 9.85
C LEU A 309 2.07 15.40 11.06
N GLY A 310 2.99 16.27 11.49
CA GLY A 310 3.91 15.98 12.59
C GLY A 310 5.15 15.16 12.20
N GLY A 311 5.39 14.91 10.91
CA GLY A 311 6.62 14.33 10.36
C GLY A 311 6.95 12.96 10.94
N GLY A 312 5.94 12.11 11.05
CA GLY A 312 6.07 10.72 11.50
C GLY A 312 6.33 10.53 12.99
N SER A 313 6.70 11.60 13.72
CA SER A 313 7.00 11.56 15.16
C SER A 313 5.87 12.11 16.03
N GLY A 314 4.90 12.79 15.43
CA GLY A 314 3.77 13.40 16.12
C GLY A 314 2.66 12.42 16.51
N ALA A 315 2.01 12.67 17.65
CA ALA A 315 0.84 11.92 18.12
C ALA A 315 -0.46 12.49 17.56
N ILE A 316 -0.77 12.20 16.29
CA ILE A 316 -1.88 12.84 15.56
C ILE A 316 -3.21 12.08 15.70
N CYS A 317 -3.18 10.82 16.14
CA CYS A 317 -4.38 10.02 16.40
C CYS A 317 -4.91 10.25 17.82
N THR A 318 -5.04 11.51 18.24
CA THR A 318 -5.62 11.89 19.55
C THR A 318 -6.87 12.74 19.36
N ALA A 319 -7.70 12.86 20.40
CA ALA A 319 -8.93 13.65 20.36
C ALA A 319 -8.71 15.16 20.09
N ASN A 320 -7.47 15.63 20.12
CA ASN A 320 -7.11 17.03 19.83
C ASN A 320 -7.07 17.34 18.33
N TYR A 321 -7.03 16.32 17.47
CA TYR A 321 -6.95 16.48 16.02
C TYR A 321 -8.26 16.06 15.36
N ARG A 322 -8.64 16.79 14.31
CA ARG A 322 -9.82 16.45 13.49
C ARG A 322 -9.56 15.19 12.67
N THR A 323 -10.65 14.59 12.20
CA THR A 323 -10.60 13.39 11.32
C THR A 323 -10.00 13.66 9.94
N ASN A 324 -9.82 14.93 9.57
CA ASN A 324 -9.21 15.35 8.31
C ASN A 324 -7.77 15.88 8.45
N GLN A 325 -7.13 15.70 9.61
CA GLN A 325 -5.75 16.12 9.87
C GLN A 325 -4.87 14.89 10.11
N GLY A 326 -3.71 14.81 9.45
CA GLY A 326 -2.89 13.60 9.47
C GLY A 326 -3.62 12.40 8.87
N ALA A 327 -4.39 12.65 7.81
CA ALA A 327 -5.35 11.75 7.21
C ALA A 327 -4.98 11.48 5.75
N ASN A 328 -5.59 10.47 5.16
CA ASN A 328 -5.59 10.29 3.72
C ASN A 328 -6.56 11.28 3.07
N ALA A 329 -6.25 11.74 1.85
CA ALA A 329 -7.17 12.43 0.96
C ALA A 329 -7.30 11.67 -0.36
N ILE A 330 -8.54 11.44 -0.79
CA ILE A 330 -8.85 10.65 -1.99
C ILE A 330 -9.29 11.60 -3.11
N TYR A 331 -8.67 11.44 -4.26
CA TYR A 331 -8.94 12.21 -5.47
C TYR A 331 -9.31 11.27 -6.61
N ASP A 332 -10.37 11.60 -7.35
CA ASP A 332 -10.60 10.99 -8.65
C ASP A 332 -9.73 11.67 -9.71
N ILE A 333 -9.25 10.91 -10.69
CA ILE A 333 -8.61 11.42 -11.90
C ILE A 333 -9.67 11.52 -12.99
N VAL A 334 -10.05 12.75 -13.34
CA VAL A 334 -10.99 13.04 -14.43
C VAL A 334 -10.25 13.58 -15.65
N GLY A 335 -10.88 13.51 -16.83
CA GLY A 335 -10.24 13.94 -18.08
C GLY A 335 -9.32 12.88 -18.68
N THR A 336 -8.62 13.23 -19.76
CA THR A 336 -7.73 12.30 -20.50
C THR A 336 -6.50 13.03 -21.05
N GLY A 337 -5.44 12.29 -21.35
CA GLY A 337 -4.19 12.84 -21.87
C GLY A 337 -3.64 13.96 -20.98
N ALA A 338 -3.24 15.07 -21.60
CA ALA A 338 -2.77 16.27 -20.92
C ALA A 338 -3.85 17.01 -20.12
N GLY A 339 -5.14 16.71 -20.34
CA GLY A 339 -6.26 17.33 -19.64
C GLY A 339 -6.72 16.58 -18.39
N ARG A 340 -5.92 15.64 -17.88
CA ARG A 340 -6.23 14.93 -16.63
C ARG A 340 -6.16 15.88 -15.44
N GLN A 341 -7.10 15.76 -14.51
CA GLN A 341 -7.21 16.60 -13.33
C GLN A 341 -7.55 15.77 -12.09
N LEU A 342 -6.97 16.14 -10.95
CA LEU A 342 -7.28 15.58 -9.63
C LEU A 342 -8.51 16.30 -9.04
N VAL A 343 -9.54 15.54 -8.68
CA VAL A 343 -10.78 16.06 -8.07
C VAL A 343 -10.98 15.44 -6.71
N PHE A 344 -10.85 16.27 -5.66
CA PHE A 344 -11.02 15.86 -4.27
C PHE A 344 -12.41 15.23 -4.01
N LYS A 345 -12.44 14.16 -3.22
CA LYS A 345 -13.67 13.44 -2.84
C LYS A 345 -13.90 13.37 -1.35
N SER A 346 -12.94 12.84 -0.59
CA SER A 346 -13.09 12.66 0.84
C SER A 346 -11.74 12.54 1.55
N TYR A 347 -11.81 12.51 2.87
CA TYR A 347 -10.71 12.09 3.72
C TYR A 347 -10.98 10.71 4.32
N PHE A 348 -9.90 10.02 4.70
CA PHE A 348 -9.96 8.86 5.58
C PHE A 348 -8.93 8.97 6.68
N LYS A 349 -9.33 8.71 7.92
CA LYS A 349 -8.44 8.56 9.08
C LYS A 349 -8.93 7.38 9.90
N ILE A 350 -8.01 6.63 10.49
CA ILE A 350 -8.37 5.53 11.38
C ILE A 350 -9.31 6.02 12.51
N PRO A 351 -10.32 5.24 12.89
CA PRO A 351 -11.32 5.67 13.87
C PRO A 351 -10.84 5.55 15.32
N ARG A 352 -9.65 4.95 15.54
CA ARG A 352 -9.07 4.67 16.86
C ARG A 352 -8.31 5.88 17.41
N LEU A 353 -8.29 6.01 18.73
CA LEU A 353 -7.46 6.96 19.46
C LEU A 353 -6.25 6.26 20.08
N ASN A 354 -5.08 6.89 19.95
CA ASN A 354 -3.84 6.48 20.59
C ASN A 354 -3.46 7.45 21.72
N SER A 355 -2.49 7.03 22.54
CA SER A 355 -1.86 7.84 23.57
C SER A 355 -1.13 9.05 22.98
N PRO A 356 -1.03 10.17 23.71
CA PRO A 356 -0.12 11.27 23.36
C PRO A 356 1.38 10.89 23.29
N ARG A 357 1.76 9.64 23.62
CA ARG A 357 3.14 9.13 23.55
C ARG A 357 3.37 8.26 22.32
N GLU A 358 2.32 7.98 21.55
CA GLU A 358 2.37 7.19 20.33
C GLU A 358 2.45 8.12 19.13
N ASN A 359 3.52 8.02 18.35
CA ASN A 359 3.51 8.64 17.03
C ASN A 359 2.51 7.90 16.14
N CYS A 360 1.58 8.63 15.54
CA CYS A 360 0.52 8.04 14.73
C CYS A 360 0.03 9.06 13.72
N VAL A 361 0.12 8.69 12.43
CA VAL A 361 -0.32 9.48 11.28
C VAL A 361 -0.37 8.58 10.03
N ALA A 362 -1.12 8.97 9.00
CA ALA A 362 -1.18 8.24 7.72
C ALA A 362 0.22 8.05 7.12
N HIS A 363 0.57 6.82 6.73
CA HIS A 363 1.84 6.50 6.09
C HIS A 363 1.66 5.42 5.00
N ASN A 364 2.76 4.80 4.55
CA ASN A 364 2.81 3.96 3.35
C ASN A 364 1.92 2.70 3.40
N GLY A 365 1.35 2.36 2.24
CA GLY A 365 0.45 1.22 2.05
C GLY A 365 0.41 0.73 0.60
N SER A 366 -0.18 -0.44 0.37
CA SER A 366 -0.32 -1.03 -0.96
C SER A 366 -1.73 -1.52 -1.23
N LEU A 367 -2.08 -1.60 -2.52
CA LEU A 367 -3.31 -2.27 -2.96
C LEU A 367 -3.31 -3.75 -2.54
N ILE A 368 -4.51 -4.23 -2.22
CA ILE A 368 -4.85 -5.65 -2.20
C ILE A 368 -5.61 -5.94 -3.51
N PRO A 369 -5.19 -6.91 -4.34
CA PRO A 369 -5.82 -7.17 -5.65
C PRO A 369 -7.18 -7.88 -5.55
N ALA A 370 -8.10 -7.31 -4.77
CA ALA A 370 -9.45 -7.80 -4.56
C ALA A 370 -10.31 -7.63 -5.82
N MET A 371 -11.06 -8.67 -6.18
CA MET A 371 -11.85 -8.70 -7.40
C MET A 371 -12.97 -7.65 -7.39
N GLY A 372 -12.83 -6.64 -8.27
CA GLY A 372 -13.83 -5.59 -8.48
C GLY A 372 -13.93 -4.56 -7.36
N ARG A 373 -12.87 -4.42 -6.56
CA ARG A 373 -12.81 -3.45 -5.45
C ARG A 373 -11.47 -2.73 -5.44
N ASP A 374 -11.49 -1.50 -4.94
CA ASP A 374 -10.29 -0.75 -4.61
C ASP A 374 -10.08 -0.88 -3.09
N ILE A 375 -9.23 -1.83 -2.68
CA ILE A 375 -8.89 -2.07 -1.27
C ILE A 375 -7.38 -1.91 -1.13
N MET A 376 -6.93 -1.28 -0.05
CA MET A 376 -5.52 -1.23 0.32
C MET A 376 -5.30 -1.59 1.78
N VAL A 377 -4.09 -2.03 2.09
CA VAL A 377 -3.57 -2.09 3.46
C VAL A 377 -2.57 -0.95 3.66
N GLN A 378 -2.55 -0.34 4.83
CA GLN A 378 -1.77 0.87 5.10
C GLN A 378 -1.22 0.91 6.52
N ALA A 379 0.00 1.43 6.67
CA ALA A 379 0.63 1.75 7.94
C ALA A 379 0.16 3.11 8.51
N TRP A 380 0.08 3.16 9.84
CA TRP A 380 -0.27 4.36 10.64
C TRP A 380 0.71 4.58 11.80
N TYR A 381 1.99 4.21 11.62
CA TYR A 381 2.98 4.17 12.69
C TYR A 381 2.51 3.35 13.90
N GLN A 382 2.53 3.89 15.13
CA GLN A 382 2.02 3.18 16.32
C GLN A 382 0.49 3.07 16.32
N GLY A 383 -0.23 3.78 15.45
CA GLY A 383 -1.65 3.49 15.16
C GLY A 383 -1.88 2.17 14.42
N GLY A 384 -0.80 1.47 14.06
CA GLY A 384 -0.80 0.13 13.52
C GLY A 384 -1.11 0.08 12.03
N ILE A 385 -1.99 -0.84 11.68
CA ILE A 385 -2.32 -1.25 10.32
C ILE A 385 -3.83 -1.11 10.13
N SER A 386 -4.21 -0.53 9.00
CA SER A 386 -5.59 -0.39 8.57
C SER A 386 -5.78 -1.02 7.19
N VAL A 387 -6.87 -1.77 7.01
CA VAL A 387 -7.32 -2.25 5.69
C VAL A 387 -8.55 -1.42 5.29
N ILE A 388 -8.44 -0.71 4.18
CA ILE A 388 -9.36 0.35 3.76
C ILE A 388 -9.99 -0.05 2.42
N ASP A 389 -11.32 -0.16 2.37
CA ASP A 389 -12.09 -0.21 1.12
C ASP A 389 -12.41 1.23 0.70
N PHE A 390 -11.84 1.66 -0.42
CA PHE A 390 -12.06 2.98 -1.02
C PHE A 390 -12.64 2.86 -2.45
N THR A 391 -13.37 1.76 -2.69
CA THR A 391 -14.11 1.55 -3.95
C THR A 391 -15.07 2.70 -4.24
N ASP A 392 -15.73 3.23 -3.20
CA ASP A 392 -16.39 4.53 -3.28
C ASP A 392 -15.46 5.62 -2.75
N SER A 393 -14.92 6.44 -3.66
CA SER A 393 -14.00 7.53 -3.31
C SER A 393 -14.61 8.54 -2.34
N ALA A 394 -15.94 8.63 -2.23
CA ALA A 394 -16.60 9.56 -1.32
C ALA A 394 -16.80 8.98 0.09
N ASN A 395 -16.76 7.65 0.24
CA ASN A 395 -17.10 6.95 1.48
C ASN A 395 -16.11 5.79 1.74
N PRO A 396 -14.82 6.07 1.97
CA PRO A 396 -13.86 5.04 2.35
C PRO A 396 -14.18 4.46 3.73
N VAL A 397 -14.00 3.14 3.90
CA VAL A 397 -14.34 2.42 5.13
C VAL A 397 -13.20 1.49 5.54
N GLU A 398 -12.89 1.47 6.83
CA GLU A 398 -11.99 0.47 7.40
C GLU A 398 -12.72 -0.86 7.56
N ILE A 399 -12.14 -1.94 7.02
CA ILE A 399 -12.71 -3.30 7.07
C ILE A 399 -11.92 -4.26 7.96
N ALA A 400 -10.68 -3.92 8.29
CA ALA A 400 -9.86 -4.65 9.24
C ALA A 400 -8.80 -3.73 9.85
N PHE A 401 -8.34 -4.05 11.04
CA PHE A 401 -7.22 -3.35 11.67
C PHE A 401 -6.40 -4.28 12.56
N TRP A 402 -5.16 -3.87 12.80
CA TRP A 402 -4.26 -4.47 13.78
C TRP A 402 -3.41 -3.35 14.36
N GLU A 403 -3.27 -3.27 15.67
CA GLU A 403 -2.37 -2.34 16.32
C GLU A 403 -1.64 -3.01 17.48
N ARG A 404 -0.52 -2.39 17.85
CA ARG A 404 0.23 -2.70 19.05
C ARG A 404 0.23 -1.44 19.88
N GLY A 405 -0.18 -1.56 21.15
CA GLY A 405 -0.20 -0.44 22.08
C GLY A 405 1.17 0.22 22.25
N PRO A 406 1.22 1.33 22.99
CA PRO A 406 2.39 2.20 23.06
C PRO A 406 3.67 1.44 23.41
N LEU A 407 4.79 1.85 22.81
CA LEU A 407 6.10 1.32 23.20
C LEU A 407 6.51 1.70 24.64
N SER A 408 5.93 2.77 25.18
CA SER A 408 6.18 3.23 26.56
C SER A 408 5.06 4.14 27.06
N GLU A 409 4.75 4.03 28.35
CA GLU A 409 3.86 4.96 29.06
C GLU A 409 4.57 6.25 29.50
N THR A 410 5.90 6.25 29.58
CA THR A 410 6.67 7.30 30.25
C THR A 410 7.50 8.17 29.31
N ARG A 411 7.79 7.70 28.09
CA ARG A 411 8.51 8.48 27.07
C ARG A 411 7.94 8.25 25.67
N SER A 412 8.05 9.25 24.81
CA SER A 412 7.78 9.09 23.38
C SER A 412 8.94 8.34 22.71
N ILE A 413 8.62 7.27 22.00
CA ILE A 413 9.58 6.48 21.22
C ILE A 413 9.04 6.41 19.79
N LEU A 414 9.87 6.75 18.80
CA LEU A 414 9.49 6.56 17.40
C LEU A 414 9.35 5.05 17.13
N GLY A 415 8.15 4.65 16.69
CA GLY A 415 7.79 3.25 16.59
C GLY A 415 6.64 2.96 15.64
N GLY A 416 6.22 1.69 15.65
CA GLY A 416 5.10 1.21 14.86
C GLY A 416 5.49 0.87 13.43
N SER A 417 4.49 0.56 12.61
CA SER A 417 4.68 0.15 11.21
C SER A 417 5.21 1.32 10.38
N TRP A 418 6.41 1.20 9.80
CA TRP A 418 6.89 2.15 8.80
C TRP A 418 6.10 1.95 7.51
N SER A 419 6.21 0.79 6.87
CA SER A 419 5.39 0.43 5.73
C SER A 419 4.62 -0.85 5.99
N THR A 420 3.46 -0.99 5.35
CA THR A 420 2.65 -2.20 5.42
C THR A 420 2.09 -2.54 4.06
N TYR A 421 2.48 -3.70 3.51
CA TYR A 421 2.16 -4.10 2.15
C TYR A 421 1.58 -5.51 2.08
N TRP A 422 0.66 -5.70 1.13
CA TRP A 422 0.16 -7.01 0.75
C TRP A 422 1.10 -7.64 -0.28
N HIS A 423 1.53 -8.87 -0.03
CA HIS A 423 2.30 -9.66 -0.97
C HIS A 423 1.84 -11.11 -0.96
N ASN A 424 1.36 -11.59 -2.10
CA ASN A 424 1.03 -12.99 -2.39
C ASN A 424 0.18 -13.72 -1.32
N GLY A 425 -0.77 -13.02 -0.70
CA GLY A 425 -1.75 -13.57 0.24
C GLY A 425 -1.52 -13.24 1.71
N TYR A 426 -0.43 -12.55 2.03
CA TYR A 426 -0.08 -12.12 3.38
C TYR A 426 0.19 -10.61 3.39
N ILE A 427 0.16 -10.03 4.58
CA ILE A 427 0.52 -8.64 4.82
C ILE A 427 1.84 -8.63 5.58
N TYR A 428 2.79 -7.84 5.10
CA TYR A 428 4.10 -7.66 5.72
C TYR A 428 4.24 -6.22 6.17
N SER A 429 4.67 -6.02 7.41
CA SER A 429 4.94 -4.71 7.98
C SER A 429 6.36 -4.65 8.54
N ASN A 430 7.08 -3.57 8.25
CA ASN A 430 8.40 -3.32 8.82
C ASN A 430 8.25 -2.35 10.00
N ASP A 431 8.04 -2.88 11.20
CA ASP A 431 7.94 -2.07 12.41
C ASP A 431 9.31 -1.49 12.76
N ILE A 432 9.34 -0.18 13.01
CA ILE A 432 10.54 0.63 13.31
C ILE A 432 11.36 0.03 14.46
N GLN A 433 10.69 -0.55 15.47
CA GLN A 433 11.31 -1.09 16.67
C GLN A 433 11.13 -2.60 16.83
N LYS A 434 9.98 -3.14 16.43
CA LYS A 434 9.60 -4.54 16.67
C LYS A 434 9.99 -5.49 15.54
N GLY A 435 10.53 -4.98 14.43
CA GLY A 435 11.02 -5.84 13.34
C GLY A 435 9.97 -6.16 12.30
N LEU A 436 10.13 -7.29 11.60
CA LEU A 436 9.22 -7.70 10.53
C LEU A 436 8.00 -8.41 11.11
N ASP A 437 6.83 -7.82 10.96
CA ASP A 437 5.54 -8.43 11.27
C ASP A 437 4.95 -9.09 10.01
N VAL A 438 4.41 -10.31 10.15
CA VAL A 438 3.64 -10.99 9.12
C VAL A 438 2.23 -11.23 9.62
N LEU A 439 1.25 -10.77 8.85
CA LEU A 439 -0.16 -10.85 9.19
C LEU A 439 -0.94 -11.60 8.11
N LYS A 440 -1.96 -12.33 8.57
CA LYS A 440 -2.94 -13.00 7.72
C LYS A 440 -4.27 -12.27 7.80
N LEU A 441 -4.78 -11.85 6.65
CA LEU A 441 -6.12 -11.32 6.49
C LEU A 441 -7.04 -12.44 5.97
N ASP A 442 -8.05 -12.79 6.77
CA ASP A 442 -9.13 -13.71 6.39
C ASP A 442 -10.44 -12.94 6.30
N ASP A 443 -10.65 -12.28 5.16
CA ASP A 443 -11.84 -11.48 4.89
C ASP A 443 -12.47 -11.90 3.55
N PRO A 444 -13.78 -12.17 3.47
CA PRO A 444 -14.44 -12.55 2.22
C PRO A 444 -14.28 -11.54 1.07
N LEU A 445 -14.07 -10.25 1.37
CA LEU A 445 -13.87 -9.20 0.36
C LEU A 445 -12.48 -9.27 -0.27
N THR A 446 -11.48 -9.78 0.45
CA THR A 446 -10.06 -9.76 0.03
C THR A 446 -9.49 -11.15 -0.21
N ASN A 447 -10.12 -12.22 0.27
CA ASN A 447 -9.63 -13.59 0.13
C ASN A 447 -9.35 -13.98 -1.33
N ASN A 448 -10.17 -13.47 -2.26
CA ASN A 448 -10.00 -13.69 -3.70
C ASN A 448 -8.74 -13.04 -4.30
N ALA A 449 -8.09 -12.10 -3.59
CA ALA A 449 -6.84 -11.48 -4.01
C ALA A 449 -5.70 -12.50 -4.14
N ARG A 450 -5.77 -13.63 -3.43
CA ARG A 450 -4.84 -14.74 -3.59
C ARG A 450 -4.85 -15.32 -5.00
N ALA A 451 -5.88 -15.10 -5.82
CA ALA A 451 -5.85 -15.51 -7.22
C ALA A 451 -4.83 -14.73 -8.09
N ILE A 452 -4.30 -13.63 -7.57
CA ILE A 452 -3.22 -12.84 -8.16
C ILE A 452 -1.93 -13.07 -7.35
N ALA A 453 -0.80 -13.11 -8.04
CA ALA A 453 0.51 -13.13 -7.42
C ALA A 453 1.47 -12.21 -8.20
N PHE A 454 2.43 -11.64 -7.49
CA PHE A 454 3.51 -10.83 -8.02
C PHE A 454 4.82 -11.57 -7.84
N ASP A 455 5.59 -11.68 -8.93
CA ASP A 455 6.96 -12.22 -8.88
C ASP A 455 7.94 -11.17 -8.34
N GLU A 456 7.61 -9.90 -8.47
CA GLU A 456 8.37 -8.77 -7.96
C GLU A 456 7.41 -7.64 -7.63
N LEU A 457 7.60 -6.97 -6.49
CA LEU A 457 6.75 -5.86 -6.06
C LEU A 457 7.59 -4.79 -5.35
N ASN A 458 7.62 -3.61 -5.94
CA ASN A 458 7.95 -2.36 -5.25
C ASN A 458 6.68 -1.52 -5.28
N VAL A 459 6.14 -1.16 -4.13
CA VAL A 459 4.78 -0.61 -4.06
C VAL A 459 4.66 0.75 -4.75
N GLN A 460 5.70 1.58 -4.65
CA GLN A 460 5.79 2.87 -5.34
C GLN A 460 6.05 2.70 -6.83
N THR A 461 6.58 1.55 -7.29
CA THR A 461 6.58 1.16 -8.70
C THR A 461 5.35 0.32 -8.97
N GLN A 462 4.17 0.95 -8.83
CA GLN A 462 2.91 0.24 -8.69
C GLN A 462 2.64 -0.64 -9.93
N PRO A 463 2.60 -1.98 -9.77
CA PRO A 463 2.20 -2.85 -10.86
C PRO A 463 0.69 -2.75 -11.08
N SER A 464 0.26 -2.95 -12.32
CA SER A 464 -1.13 -3.33 -12.57
C SER A 464 -1.34 -4.81 -12.26
N TYR A 465 -2.59 -5.17 -12.04
CA TYR A 465 -3.02 -6.55 -12.04
C TYR A 465 -4.28 -6.74 -12.87
N PRO A 466 -4.52 -7.94 -13.43
CA PRO A 466 -5.67 -8.21 -14.28
C PRO A 466 -6.99 -7.87 -13.58
N ALA A 467 -7.74 -6.91 -14.14
CA ALA A 467 -9.01 -6.46 -13.60
C ALA A 467 -10.20 -7.27 -14.17
N CYS A 468 -11.10 -7.70 -13.29
CA CYS A 468 -12.30 -8.44 -13.69
C CYS A 468 -13.28 -7.54 -14.46
N THR A 469 -13.60 -7.89 -15.70
CA THR A 469 -14.69 -7.25 -16.45
C THR A 469 -16.04 -7.87 -16.14
N THR A 470 -16.04 -9.12 -15.66
CA THR A 470 -17.23 -9.84 -15.23
C THR A 470 -16.89 -10.67 -14.02
N ILE A 471 -17.71 -10.61 -12.97
CA ILE A 471 -17.54 -11.42 -11.76
C ILE A 471 -18.75 -12.34 -11.62
N LEU A 472 -18.52 -13.64 -11.66
CA LEU A 472 -19.52 -14.67 -11.45
C LEU A 472 -19.46 -15.16 -10.00
N ARG A 473 -20.63 -15.42 -9.43
CA ARG A 473 -20.81 -15.99 -8.09
C ARG A 473 -21.90 -17.05 -8.11
N GLY A 474 -21.91 -17.94 -7.12
CA GLY A 474 -22.95 -18.96 -6.95
C GLY A 474 -22.95 -20.02 -8.05
N LYS A 475 -24.11 -20.58 -8.36
CA LYS A 475 -24.25 -21.71 -9.30
C LYS A 475 -24.47 -21.22 -10.73
N GLN A 476 -23.66 -21.74 -11.65
CA GLN A 476 -23.74 -21.50 -13.09
C GLN A 476 -23.98 -22.84 -13.81
N ASN A 477 -24.92 -22.90 -14.75
CA ASN A 477 -25.25 -24.13 -15.49
C ASN A 477 -25.15 -23.91 -16.99
N GLY A 478 -24.67 -24.93 -17.70
CA GLY A 478 -24.39 -24.87 -19.13
C GLY A 478 -22.94 -24.49 -19.41
N SER A 479 -22.48 -24.75 -20.64
CA SER A 479 -21.14 -24.38 -21.06
C SER A 479 -20.96 -22.86 -21.09
N LEU A 480 -19.80 -22.38 -20.62
CA LEU A 480 -19.43 -20.97 -20.63
C LEU A 480 -18.38 -20.72 -21.71
N THR A 481 -18.59 -19.72 -22.56
CA THR A 481 -17.58 -19.25 -23.52
C THR A 481 -17.26 -17.79 -23.22
N ILE A 482 -15.98 -17.49 -22.94
CA ILE A 482 -15.48 -16.16 -22.65
C ILE A 482 -14.84 -15.62 -23.93
N ASN A 483 -15.48 -14.61 -24.53
CA ASN A 483 -15.06 -14.06 -25.82
C ASN A 483 -14.07 -12.89 -25.71
N SER A 484 -14.13 -12.13 -24.62
CA SER A 484 -13.32 -10.93 -24.39
C SER A 484 -13.33 -10.56 -22.92
N GLY A 485 -12.37 -9.72 -22.50
CA GLY A 485 -12.25 -9.30 -21.10
C GLY A 485 -11.83 -10.45 -20.19
N ILE A 486 -11.93 -10.23 -18.88
CA ILE A 486 -11.53 -11.21 -17.87
C ILE A 486 -12.77 -11.57 -17.05
N THR A 487 -13.15 -12.85 -17.10
CA THR A 487 -14.19 -13.38 -16.22
C THR A 487 -13.56 -13.93 -14.96
N CYS A 488 -13.94 -13.36 -13.83
CA CYS A 488 -13.53 -13.81 -12.52
C CYS A 488 -14.63 -14.66 -11.88
N MET A 489 -14.25 -15.76 -11.25
CA MET A 489 -15.14 -16.66 -10.51
C MET A 489 -14.74 -16.66 -9.04
N ASP A 490 -15.67 -16.28 -8.18
CA ASP A 490 -15.46 -16.15 -6.74
C ASP A 490 -16.52 -17.02 -6.02
N GLY A 491 -16.10 -18.18 -5.52
CA GLY A 491 -17.02 -19.12 -4.86
C GLY A 491 -18.03 -19.78 -5.80
N VAL A 492 -17.67 -19.99 -7.08
CA VAL A 492 -18.60 -20.45 -8.12
C VAL A 492 -18.72 -21.97 -8.16
N THR A 493 -19.92 -22.49 -8.42
CA THR A 493 -20.12 -23.85 -8.92
C THR A 493 -20.54 -23.81 -10.39
N GLN A 494 -19.62 -24.12 -11.30
CA GLN A 494 -19.84 -24.09 -12.75
C GLN A 494 -20.11 -25.51 -13.27
N ASN A 495 -21.30 -25.76 -13.82
CA ASN A 495 -21.69 -27.05 -14.40
C ASN A 495 -21.72 -26.97 -15.93
N GLY A 496 -20.63 -27.37 -16.57
CA GLY A 496 -20.44 -27.26 -18.01
C GLY A 496 -19.01 -26.91 -18.35
N ALA A 497 -18.62 -27.15 -19.61
CA ALA A 497 -17.28 -26.82 -20.09
C ALA A 497 -17.06 -25.31 -20.14
N ILE A 498 -15.82 -24.86 -19.88
CA ILE A 498 -15.41 -23.47 -20.01
C ILE A 498 -14.47 -23.36 -21.21
N LYS A 499 -14.78 -22.45 -22.13
CA LYS A 499 -13.90 -22.09 -23.25
C LYS A 499 -13.45 -20.63 -23.09
N VAL A 500 -12.14 -20.40 -23.07
CA VAL A 500 -11.54 -19.06 -23.08
C VAL A 500 -10.96 -18.81 -24.47
N ASN A 501 -11.49 -17.82 -25.18
CA ASN A 501 -11.00 -17.46 -26.51
C ASN A 501 -9.73 -16.60 -26.42
N PRO A 502 -8.93 -16.51 -27.50
CA PRO A 502 -7.71 -15.71 -27.53
C PRO A 502 -7.92 -14.27 -27.05
N GLY A 503 -7.02 -13.78 -26.20
CA GLY A 503 -7.06 -12.44 -25.60
C GLY A 503 -8.04 -12.28 -24.42
N ALA A 504 -8.96 -13.23 -24.21
CA ALA A 504 -9.81 -13.25 -23.01
C ALA A 504 -9.09 -13.91 -21.83
N GLY A 505 -9.58 -13.64 -20.62
CA GLY A 505 -9.00 -14.17 -19.38
C GLY A 505 -10.01 -14.85 -18.47
N LEU A 506 -9.51 -15.73 -17.62
CA LEU A 506 -10.26 -16.47 -16.61
C LEU A 506 -9.48 -16.46 -15.29
N ILE A 507 -10.08 -15.94 -14.23
CA ILE A 507 -9.51 -16.01 -12.88
C ILE A 507 -10.51 -16.74 -11.99
N VAL A 508 -10.07 -17.77 -11.29
CA VAL A 508 -10.94 -18.65 -10.52
C VAL A 508 -10.39 -18.77 -9.11
N PHE A 509 -11.25 -18.46 -8.15
CA PHE A 509 -10.96 -18.55 -6.73
C PHE A 509 -12.04 -19.35 -6.01
N ASN A 510 -11.62 -20.25 -5.12
CA ASN A 510 -12.50 -21.02 -4.23
C ASN A 510 -13.73 -21.64 -4.93
N SER A 511 -13.55 -22.20 -6.13
CA SER A 511 -14.65 -22.61 -7.00
C SER A 511 -14.64 -24.11 -7.33
N ASN A 512 -15.81 -24.65 -7.64
CA ASN A 512 -16.01 -26.02 -8.13
C ASN A 512 -16.42 -26.00 -9.61
N LEU A 513 -15.52 -26.44 -10.49
CA LEU A 513 -15.72 -26.44 -11.94
C LEU A 513 -16.00 -27.87 -12.42
N ASN A 514 -17.26 -28.17 -12.73
CA ASN A 514 -17.74 -29.46 -13.21
C ASN A 514 -17.81 -29.49 -14.75
N GLY A 515 -16.64 -29.49 -15.36
CA GLY A 515 -16.45 -29.53 -16.81
C GLY A 515 -14.99 -29.24 -17.19
N SER A 516 -14.63 -29.55 -18.43
CA SER A 516 -13.28 -29.25 -18.93
C SER A 516 -13.10 -27.76 -19.18
N ILE A 517 -11.88 -27.27 -18.99
CA ILE A 517 -11.44 -25.90 -19.30
C ILE A 517 -10.54 -25.96 -20.51
N HIS A 518 -10.85 -25.18 -21.54
CA HIS A 518 -10.03 -25.06 -22.73
C HIS A 518 -9.72 -23.59 -23.02
N ALA A 519 -8.45 -23.21 -22.99
CA ALA A 519 -7.96 -21.86 -23.22
C ALA A 519 -6.77 -21.89 -24.17
N VAL A 520 -6.82 -21.09 -25.23
CA VAL A 520 -5.72 -20.95 -26.20
C VAL A 520 -5.44 -19.47 -26.38
N ASN A 521 -4.18 -19.06 -26.18
CA ASN A 521 -3.75 -17.67 -26.24
C ASN A 521 -4.60 -16.73 -25.36
N ALA A 522 -5.03 -17.23 -24.20
CA ALA A 522 -5.73 -16.42 -23.19
C ALA A 522 -4.76 -15.37 -22.61
N SER A 523 -5.29 -14.21 -22.23
CA SER A 523 -4.50 -13.14 -21.60
C SER A 523 -4.07 -13.50 -20.18
N VAL A 524 -4.92 -14.23 -19.46
CA VAL A 524 -4.61 -14.79 -18.13
C VAL A 524 -5.49 -16.00 -17.88
N VAL A 525 -4.93 -17.06 -17.29
CA VAL A 525 -5.69 -18.15 -16.68
C VAL A 525 -5.08 -18.43 -15.30
N SER A 526 -5.82 -18.10 -14.24
CA SER A 526 -5.41 -18.37 -12.85
C SER A 526 -6.49 -19.18 -12.15
N ILE A 527 -6.12 -20.33 -11.58
CA ILE A 527 -7.02 -21.23 -10.85
C ILE A 527 -6.42 -21.47 -9.46
N VAL A 528 -7.03 -20.88 -8.44
CA VAL A 528 -6.54 -20.89 -7.07
C VAL A 528 -7.60 -21.41 -6.10
N GLU A 529 -7.19 -22.23 -5.13
CA GLU A 529 -8.06 -22.80 -4.09
C GLU A 529 -9.31 -23.50 -4.64
N SER A 530 -9.22 -24.08 -5.84
CA SER A 530 -10.39 -24.55 -6.60
C SER A 530 -10.32 -26.03 -6.93
N LYS A 531 -11.46 -26.61 -7.30
CA LYS A 531 -11.58 -28.00 -7.74
C LYS A 531 -12.11 -28.05 -9.15
N VAL A 532 -11.38 -28.71 -10.05
CA VAL A 532 -11.79 -28.95 -11.44
C VAL A 532 -12.12 -30.43 -11.62
N ASN A 533 -13.37 -30.76 -11.92
CA ASN A 533 -13.85 -32.10 -12.26
C ASN A 533 -13.95 -32.22 -13.79
N GLY A 534 -12.79 -32.14 -14.45
CA GLY A 534 -12.62 -32.10 -15.89
C GLY A 534 -11.16 -31.89 -16.26
N SER A 535 -10.84 -31.91 -17.55
CA SER A 535 -9.47 -31.65 -18.02
C SER A 535 -9.22 -30.15 -18.15
N VAL A 536 -7.99 -29.70 -17.90
CA VAL A 536 -7.54 -28.32 -18.13
C VAL A 536 -6.53 -28.34 -19.27
N ASP A 537 -6.91 -27.75 -20.40
CA ASP A 537 -6.02 -27.49 -21.55
C ASP A 537 -5.89 -25.96 -21.70
N ALA A 538 -4.88 -25.39 -21.07
CA ALA A 538 -4.71 -23.94 -20.94
C ALA A 538 -3.22 -23.59 -20.83
N ILE A 539 -2.60 -23.32 -21.98
CA ILE A 539 -1.17 -22.96 -22.05
C ILE A 539 -0.92 -21.65 -21.28
N GLY A 540 0.08 -21.65 -20.41
CA GLY A 540 0.44 -20.53 -19.53
C GLY A 540 -0.46 -20.37 -18.30
N ALA A 541 -1.36 -21.31 -18.02
CA ALA A 541 -2.22 -21.22 -16.84
C ALA A 541 -1.45 -21.48 -15.54
N THR A 542 -1.75 -20.65 -14.54
CA THR A 542 -1.31 -20.85 -13.15
C THR A 542 -2.38 -21.64 -12.39
N ILE A 543 -1.98 -22.77 -11.80
CA ILE A 543 -2.85 -23.59 -10.95
C ILE A 543 -2.17 -23.74 -9.59
N ARG A 544 -2.76 -23.17 -8.54
CA ARG A 544 -2.19 -23.18 -7.18
C ARG A 544 -3.23 -23.63 -6.15
N ASP A 545 -2.82 -24.42 -5.17
CA ASP A 545 -3.68 -24.92 -4.09
C ASP A 545 -5.00 -25.52 -4.58
N SER A 546 -4.98 -26.11 -5.78
CA SER A 546 -6.17 -26.53 -6.52
C SER A 546 -6.07 -28.00 -6.92
N LYS A 547 -7.21 -28.70 -6.97
CA LYS A 547 -7.29 -30.12 -7.35
C LYS A 547 -7.93 -30.27 -8.73
N VAL A 548 -7.22 -30.87 -9.67
CA VAL A 548 -7.75 -31.23 -11.00
C VAL A 548 -7.96 -32.74 -11.11
N ASN A 549 -9.21 -33.16 -11.35
CA ASN A 549 -9.62 -34.55 -11.59
C ASN A 549 -9.77 -34.79 -13.10
N GLY A 550 -8.67 -34.65 -13.84
CA GLY A 550 -8.59 -34.78 -15.30
C GLY A 550 -7.15 -34.55 -15.79
N SER A 551 -6.93 -34.51 -17.11
CA SER A 551 -5.60 -34.18 -17.64
C SER A 551 -5.31 -32.69 -17.51
N VAL A 552 -4.06 -32.33 -17.23
CA VAL A 552 -3.59 -30.94 -17.16
C VAL A 552 -2.55 -30.72 -18.24
N ARG A 553 -2.77 -29.72 -19.09
CA ARG A 553 -1.83 -29.21 -20.08
C ARG A 553 -1.70 -27.71 -19.93
N THR A 554 -0.58 -27.25 -19.38
CA THR A 554 -0.26 -25.83 -19.16
C THR A 554 1.01 -25.38 -19.87
N SER A 555 1.76 -26.30 -20.46
CA SER A 555 2.95 -26.05 -21.29
C SER A 555 2.98 -26.96 -22.51
#